data_AF-A0A4V2QF49-F1
#
_entry.id   AF-A0A4V2QF49-F1
#
_cell.length_a   1.000
_cell.length_b   1.000
_cell.length_c   1.000
_cell.angle_alpha   90.00
_cell.angle_beta   90.00
_cell.angle_gamma   90.00
#
_symmetry.space_group_name_H-M   'P 1'
#
loop_
_entity.id
_entity.type
_entity.pdbx_description
1 polymer ?
#
loop_
_entity_poly.entity_id
_entity_poly.type
_entity_poly.pdbx_seq_one_letter_code
_entity_poly.pdbx_strand_id
1 'polypeptide(L)'
;MAKALTAKTLENMKPTGNRREIPDGGLPGLYFVVQPSGAMSWAVRYRAEGKPKKFTIGAYPAFELAEARQAASKALRLISEGGDPAADKALRKKAKDDGSSLTENVLDDFARRHIDKKCRPNTAKEYKRQIETEIKPKWKGRDIRSITRRNVSSLIDAIADRAPTLANRVLALLRKFFAWCEERDIVDLSPLTKRITPPRRRRAGNESCPTMKSGCSGKPATRSAGPLAR
;
A
#
# COMPACT_ATOMS: atom_id res chain seq x y z
N MET A 1 -18.81 43.29 8.90
CA MET A 1 -18.63 41.85 9.15
C MET A 1 -19.03 41.08 7.89
N ALA A 2 -18.31 40.01 7.54
CA ALA A 2 -18.68 39.19 6.38
C ALA A 2 -20.00 38.45 6.65
N LYS A 3 -20.83 38.28 5.62
CA LYS A 3 -22.10 37.52 5.74
C LYS A 3 -21.79 36.03 5.81
N ALA A 4 -22.43 35.30 6.72
CA ALA A 4 -22.30 33.85 6.79
C ALA A 4 -22.82 33.21 5.50
N LEU A 5 -22.02 32.31 4.91
CA LEU A 5 -22.44 31.55 3.73
C LEU A 5 -23.42 30.47 4.16
N THR A 6 -24.38 30.18 3.29
CA THR A 6 -25.37 29.10 3.44
C THR A 6 -25.31 28.19 2.22
N ALA A 7 -25.70 26.92 2.37
CA ALA A 7 -25.72 25.95 1.26
C ALA A 7 -26.48 26.48 0.04
N LYS A 8 -27.67 27.06 0.27
CA LYS A 8 -28.48 27.71 -0.78
C LYS A 8 -27.77 28.86 -1.49
N THR A 9 -26.94 29.63 -0.78
CA THR A 9 -26.17 30.72 -1.40
C THR A 9 -25.06 30.17 -2.30
N LEU A 10 -24.50 29.01 -1.99
CA LEU A 10 -23.43 28.37 -2.75
C LEU A 10 -23.96 27.71 -4.02
N GLU A 11 -25.11 27.01 -3.94
CA GLU A 11 -25.77 26.40 -5.11
C GLU A 11 -26.15 27.42 -6.18
N ASN A 12 -26.56 28.62 -5.75
CA ASN A 12 -26.95 29.70 -6.67
C ASN A 12 -25.74 30.52 -7.18
N MET A 13 -24.52 30.14 -6.82
CA MET A 13 -23.33 30.92 -7.11
C MET A 13 -22.82 30.62 -8.52
N LYS A 14 -22.83 31.63 -9.40
CA LYS A 14 -22.37 31.48 -10.79
C LYS A 14 -20.94 32.00 -10.98
N PRO A 15 -20.15 31.38 -11.88
CA PRO A 15 -18.85 31.92 -12.28
C PRO A 15 -19.04 33.26 -12.99
N THR A 16 -18.30 34.28 -12.56
CA THR A 16 -18.38 35.66 -13.10
C THR A 16 -17.25 36.00 -14.07
N GLY A 17 -16.58 35.01 -14.65
CA GLY A 17 -15.44 35.21 -15.58
C GLY A 17 -14.14 35.70 -14.92
N ASN A 18 -14.19 36.17 -13.67
CA ASN A 18 -13.04 36.57 -12.86
C ASN A 18 -12.94 35.75 -11.58
N ARG A 19 -11.72 35.57 -11.06
CA ARG A 19 -11.48 34.88 -9.78
C ARG A 19 -12.06 35.70 -8.63
N ARG A 20 -12.93 35.07 -7.83
CA ARG A 20 -13.58 35.70 -6.68
C ARG A 20 -13.30 34.89 -5.42
N GLU A 21 -12.85 35.57 -4.36
CA GLU A 21 -12.71 34.99 -3.03
C GLU A 21 -13.76 35.62 -2.11
N ILE A 22 -14.62 34.79 -1.53
CA ILE A 22 -15.76 35.22 -0.73
C ILE A 22 -15.53 34.75 0.71
N PRO A 23 -15.34 35.68 1.67
CA PRO A 23 -15.17 35.30 3.07
C PRO A 23 -16.45 34.69 3.62
N ASP A 24 -16.32 33.62 4.41
CA ASP A 24 -17.42 33.08 5.20
C ASP A 24 -17.55 33.85 6.52
N GLY A 25 -18.72 34.46 6.75
CA GLY A 25 -19.04 35.07 8.04
C GLY A 25 -19.17 34.10 9.22
N GLY A 26 -19.33 32.79 8.94
CA GLY A 26 -19.47 31.76 9.97
C GLY A 26 -18.15 31.30 10.59
N LEU A 27 -17.03 31.47 9.89
CA LEU A 27 -15.70 31.14 10.40
C LEU A 27 -14.64 32.12 9.85
N PRO A 28 -14.06 32.98 10.69
CA PRO A 28 -13.01 33.91 10.26
C PRO A 28 -11.84 33.17 9.62
N GLY A 29 -11.38 33.66 8.47
CA GLY A 29 -10.28 33.05 7.73
C GLY A 29 -10.70 31.98 6.72
N LEU A 30 -11.96 31.52 6.71
CA LEU A 30 -12.48 30.65 5.66
C LEU A 30 -12.97 31.48 4.46
N TYR A 31 -12.60 31.06 3.26
CA TYR A 31 -12.98 31.69 2.00
C TYR A 31 -13.48 30.63 1.01
N PHE A 32 -14.55 30.98 0.31
CA PHE A 32 -15.00 30.27 -0.88
C PHE A 32 -14.38 30.92 -2.12
N VAL A 33 -13.66 30.14 -2.90
CA VAL A 33 -12.92 30.59 -4.07
C VAL A 33 -13.63 30.08 -5.32
N VAL A 34 -14.11 31.01 -6.15
CA VAL A 34 -14.70 30.73 -7.45
C VAL A 34 -13.68 31.15 -8.52
N GLN A 35 -13.27 30.19 -9.35
CA GLN A 35 -12.35 30.44 -10.46
C GLN A 35 -13.11 30.93 -11.71
N PRO A 36 -12.44 31.64 -12.64
CA PRO A 36 -13.00 32.01 -13.95
C PRO A 36 -13.56 30.81 -14.72
N SER A 37 -12.90 29.65 -14.62
CA SER A 37 -13.30 28.40 -15.26
C SER A 37 -14.55 27.76 -14.66
N GLY A 38 -15.08 28.31 -13.57
CA GLY A 38 -16.20 27.75 -12.82
C GLY A 38 -15.81 26.72 -11.76
N ALA A 39 -14.53 26.38 -11.63
CA ALA A 39 -14.06 25.55 -10.52
C ALA A 39 -14.24 26.29 -9.18
N MET A 40 -14.87 25.62 -8.22
CA MET A 40 -15.13 26.17 -6.89
C MET A 40 -14.37 25.39 -5.83
N SER A 41 -13.82 26.09 -4.83
CA SER A 41 -13.01 25.47 -3.79
C SER A 41 -13.05 26.23 -2.47
N TRP A 42 -12.75 25.53 -1.38
CA TRP A 42 -12.61 26.09 -0.06
C TRP A 42 -11.15 26.36 0.25
N ALA A 43 -10.85 27.54 0.77
CA ALA A 43 -9.51 27.90 1.21
C ALA A 43 -9.53 28.63 2.54
N VAL A 44 -8.53 28.36 3.38
CA VAL A 44 -8.27 29.07 4.61
C VAL A 44 -7.12 30.04 4.37
N ARG A 45 -7.30 31.30 4.76
CA ARG A 45 -6.24 32.30 4.83
C ARG A 45 -5.84 32.48 6.28
N TYR A 46 -4.56 32.37 6.54
CA TYR A 46 -4.00 32.48 7.88
C TYR A 46 -2.65 33.19 7.83
N ARG A 47 -2.13 33.51 9.02
CA ARG A 47 -0.75 33.96 9.18
C ARG A 47 0.00 32.89 9.96
N ALA A 48 1.15 32.49 9.44
CA ALA A 48 2.12 31.68 10.16
C ALA A 48 3.46 32.42 10.11
N GLU A 49 4.14 32.54 11.25
CA GLU A 49 5.42 33.26 11.36
C GLU A 49 5.35 34.70 10.79
N GLY A 50 4.23 35.40 11.02
CA GLY A 50 4.01 36.76 10.52
C GLY A 50 3.73 36.86 9.00
N LYS A 51 3.87 35.78 8.24
CA LYS A 51 3.64 35.77 6.78
C LYS A 51 2.22 35.30 6.43
N PRO A 52 1.51 36.00 5.53
CA PRO A 52 0.21 35.54 5.06
C PRO A 52 0.37 34.27 4.21
N LYS A 53 -0.30 33.19 4.61
CA LYS A 53 -0.35 31.91 3.88
C LYS A 53 -1.80 31.56 3.51
N LYS A 54 -1.94 30.72 2.49
CA LYS A 54 -3.22 30.20 2.01
C LYS A 54 -3.16 28.68 1.96
N PHE A 55 -4.17 28.04 2.55
CA PHE A 55 -4.34 26.60 2.56
C PHE A 55 -5.65 26.22 1.87
N THR A 56 -5.58 25.58 0.72
CA THR A 56 -6.79 25.06 0.04
C THR A 56 -7.20 23.74 0.69
N ILE A 57 -8.44 23.70 1.21
CA ILE A 57 -9.04 22.52 1.84
C ILE A 57 -9.38 21.49 0.75
N GLY A 58 -10.29 21.86 -0.15
CA GLY A 58 -10.83 20.96 -1.17
C GLY A 58 -11.77 21.66 -2.15
N ALA A 59 -12.16 20.95 -3.22
CA ALA A 59 -13.08 21.44 -4.23
C ALA A 59 -14.54 21.25 -3.79
N TYR A 60 -15.42 22.16 -4.20
CA TYR A 60 -16.87 22.02 -4.11
C TYR A 60 -17.37 21.36 -5.41
N PRO A 61 -18.34 20.42 -5.39
CA PRO A 61 -19.19 19.99 -4.26
C PRO A 61 -18.62 18.87 -3.38
N ALA A 62 -17.43 18.34 -3.69
CA ALA A 62 -16.84 17.22 -2.94
C ALA A 62 -16.59 17.53 -1.44
N PHE A 63 -16.42 18.81 -1.09
CA PHE A 63 -16.42 19.30 0.28
C PHE A 63 -17.60 20.26 0.49
N GLU A 64 -18.53 19.86 1.34
CA GLU A 64 -19.69 20.69 1.69
C GLU A 64 -19.31 21.79 2.68
N LEU A 65 -20.19 22.78 2.85
CA LEU A 65 -19.97 23.92 3.75
C LEU A 65 -19.66 23.49 5.20
N ALA A 66 -20.40 22.52 5.72
CA ALA A 66 -20.23 22.02 7.09
C ALA A 66 -18.84 21.36 7.27
N GLU A 67 -18.46 20.50 6.33
CA GLU A 67 -17.16 19.83 6.32
C GLU A 67 -16.02 20.83 6.14
N ALA A 68 -16.20 21.84 5.27
CA ALA A 68 -15.23 22.90 5.05
C ALA A 68 -15.00 23.72 6.33
N ARG A 69 -16.05 24.05 7.08
CA ARG A 69 -15.92 24.72 8.39
C ARG A 69 -15.18 23.86 9.40
N GLN A 70 -15.52 22.58 9.52
CA GLN A 70 -14.80 21.67 10.44
C GLN A 70 -13.33 21.53 10.08
N ALA A 71 -13.01 21.34 8.79
CA ALA A 71 -11.64 21.24 8.30
C ALA A 71 -10.86 22.54 8.52
N ALA A 72 -11.51 23.69 8.31
CA ALA A 72 -10.92 25.00 8.56
C ALA A 72 -10.64 25.23 10.05
N SER A 73 -11.57 24.91 10.95
CA SER A 73 -11.36 25.01 12.40
C SER A 73 -10.19 24.14 12.86
N LYS A 74 -10.07 22.90 12.33
CA LYS A 74 -8.94 22.01 12.61
C LYS A 74 -7.61 22.63 12.14
N ALA A 75 -7.58 23.18 10.93
CA ALA A 75 -6.39 23.83 10.38
C ALA A 75 -5.99 25.05 11.20
N LEU A 76 -6.94 25.91 11.57
CA LEU A 76 -6.70 27.11 12.39
C LEU A 76 -6.21 26.75 13.80
N ARG A 77 -6.74 25.67 14.39
CA ARG A 77 -6.27 25.16 15.68
C ARG A 77 -4.81 24.68 15.60
N LEU A 78 -4.47 23.91 14.57
CA LEU A 78 -3.09 23.45 14.35
C LEU A 78 -2.12 24.65 14.20
N ILE A 79 -2.56 25.73 13.55
CA ILE A 79 -1.80 26.98 13.43
C ILE A 79 -1.61 27.65 14.80
N SER A 80 -2.66 27.69 15.62
CA SER A 80 -2.56 28.26 16.98
C SER A 80 -1.64 27.47 17.90
N GLU A 81 -1.52 26.15 17.66
CA GLU A 81 -0.61 25.25 18.38
C GLU A 81 0.83 25.32 17.83
N GLY A 82 1.11 26.20 16.84
CA GLY A 82 2.45 26.42 16.28
C GLY A 82 2.79 25.54 15.06
N GLY A 83 1.86 24.72 14.58
CA GLY A 83 2.04 23.91 13.38
C GLY A 83 1.67 24.64 12.09
N ASP A 84 2.28 24.26 10.96
CA ASP A 84 1.89 24.78 9.63
C ASP A 84 1.09 23.73 8.84
N PRO A 85 -0.24 23.89 8.65
CA PRO A 85 -1.06 22.93 7.90
C PRO A 85 -0.63 22.76 6.44
N ALA A 86 0.00 23.79 5.85
CA ALA A 86 0.56 23.69 4.50
C ALA A 86 1.82 22.82 4.49
N ALA A 87 2.65 22.89 5.54
CA ALA A 87 3.80 22.02 5.70
C ALA A 87 3.36 20.57 5.94
N ASP A 88 2.34 20.32 6.77
CA ASP A 88 1.82 18.97 7.00
C ASP A 88 1.20 18.34 5.75
N LYS A 89 0.43 19.10 4.97
CA LYS A 89 -0.11 18.62 3.68
C LYS A 89 1.00 18.42 2.66
N ALA A 90 2.03 19.28 2.64
CA ALA A 90 3.19 19.12 1.79
C ALA A 90 4.05 17.92 2.20
N LEU A 91 4.23 17.64 3.49
CA LEU A 91 4.94 16.48 4.02
C LEU A 91 4.19 15.19 3.69
N ARG A 92 2.87 15.17 3.87
CA ARG A 92 2.02 14.03 3.45
C ARG A 92 2.03 13.81 1.95
N LYS A 93 2.23 14.86 1.15
CA LYS A 93 2.36 14.77 -0.30
C LYS A 93 3.77 14.34 -0.73
N LYS A 94 4.83 14.88 -0.13
CA LYS A 94 6.23 14.47 -0.36
C LYS A 94 6.48 13.00 0.02
N ALA A 95 5.89 12.52 1.12
CA ALA A 95 5.94 11.11 1.49
C ALA A 95 5.30 10.17 0.44
N LYS A 96 4.38 10.68 -0.39
CA LYS A 96 3.81 9.96 -1.55
C LYS A 96 4.66 10.11 -2.83
N ASP A 97 5.39 11.21 -2.97
CA ASP A 97 6.08 11.59 -4.21
C ASP A 97 7.56 11.15 -4.26
N ASP A 98 8.21 10.84 -3.13
CA ASP A 98 9.64 10.46 -3.09
C ASP A 98 9.93 9.05 -3.64
N GLY A 99 8.92 8.28 -4.05
CA GLY A 99 9.06 6.92 -4.56
C GLY A 99 9.57 5.89 -3.54
N SER A 100 10.16 6.32 -2.42
CA SER A 100 10.73 5.47 -1.36
C SER A 100 9.71 4.56 -0.70
N SER A 101 8.45 5.00 -0.64
CA SER A 101 7.33 4.22 -0.11
C SER A 101 6.71 3.27 -1.15
N LEU A 102 7.19 3.28 -2.40
CA LEU A 102 6.72 2.34 -3.42
C LEU A 102 7.12 0.92 -3.03
N THR A 103 6.18 0.00 -3.21
CA THR A 103 6.34 -1.40 -2.83
C THR A 103 7.56 -2.05 -3.49
N GLU A 104 7.86 -1.68 -4.75
CA GLU A 104 9.05 -2.16 -5.47
C GLU A 104 10.37 -1.74 -4.81
N ASN A 105 10.48 -0.48 -4.39
CA ASN A 105 11.68 0.05 -3.75
C ASN A 105 11.89 -0.56 -2.36
N VAL A 106 10.79 -0.77 -1.61
CA VAL A 106 10.85 -1.44 -0.31
C VAL A 106 11.20 -2.93 -0.46
N LEU A 107 10.70 -3.59 -1.51
CA LEU A 107 11.07 -4.98 -1.83
C LEU A 107 12.55 -5.10 -2.21
N ASP A 108 13.09 -4.14 -2.95
CA ASP A 108 14.51 -4.11 -3.31
C ASP A 108 15.40 -3.87 -2.08
N ASP A 109 14.98 -2.97 -1.19
CA ASP A 109 15.71 -2.75 0.07
C ASP A 109 15.64 -3.97 1.00
N PHE A 110 14.50 -4.66 1.05
CA PHE A 110 14.37 -5.94 1.74
C PHE A 110 15.30 -7.01 1.15
N ALA A 111 15.36 -7.12 -0.18
CA ALA A 111 16.25 -8.08 -0.84
C ALA A 111 17.71 -7.82 -0.50
N ARG A 112 18.15 -6.55 -0.57
CA ARG A 112 19.53 -6.16 -0.28
C ARG A 112 19.90 -6.27 1.20
N ARG A 113 19.03 -5.84 2.10
CA ARG A 113 19.37 -5.71 3.53
C ARG A 113 19.02 -6.93 4.36
N HIS A 114 18.03 -7.71 3.96
CA HIS A 114 17.59 -8.90 4.69
C HIS A 114 17.94 -10.19 3.97
N ILE A 115 17.54 -10.33 2.70
CA ILE A 115 17.72 -11.58 1.97
C ILE A 115 19.21 -11.85 1.75
N ASP A 116 19.95 -10.89 1.19
CA ASP A 116 21.38 -11.08 0.87
C ASP A 116 22.26 -11.25 2.11
N LYS A 117 21.85 -10.69 3.25
CA LYS A 117 22.62 -10.77 4.51
C LYS A 117 22.29 -11.99 5.37
N LYS A 118 21.05 -12.48 5.34
CA LYS A 118 20.56 -13.52 6.27
C LYS A 118 20.22 -14.85 5.61
N CYS A 119 20.08 -14.91 4.28
CA CYS A 119 19.70 -16.14 3.59
C CYS A 119 20.89 -16.83 2.92
N ARG A 120 20.85 -18.17 2.86
CA ARG A 120 21.77 -18.96 2.04
C ARG A 120 21.63 -18.58 0.55
N PRO A 121 22.70 -18.65 -0.27
CA PRO A 121 22.68 -18.17 -1.66
C PRO A 121 21.54 -18.73 -2.52
N ASN A 122 21.27 -20.03 -2.43
CA ASN A 122 20.17 -20.66 -3.19
C ASN A 122 18.78 -20.19 -2.72
N THR A 123 18.61 -20.00 -1.41
CA THR A 123 17.36 -19.46 -0.84
C THR A 123 17.18 -18.00 -1.23
N ALA A 124 18.25 -17.21 -1.23
CA ALA A 124 18.23 -15.81 -1.66
C ALA A 124 17.84 -15.68 -3.13
N LYS A 125 18.42 -16.51 -4.01
CA LYS A 125 18.08 -16.55 -5.43
C LYS A 125 16.61 -16.87 -5.66
N GLU A 126 16.07 -17.86 -4.96
CA GLU A 126 14.68 -18.26 -5.11
C GLU A 126 13.70 -17.19 -4.56
N TYR A 127 14.05 -16.52 -3.46
CA TYR A 127 13.24 -15.40 -2.96
C TYR A 127 13.25 -14.21 -3.89
N LYS A 128 14.42 -13.82 -4.44
CA LYS A 128 14.50 -12.77 -5.45
C LYS A 128 13.67 -13.11 -6.69
N ARG A 129 13.75 -14.36 -7.17
CA ARG A 129 12.93 -14.83 -8.30
C ARG A 129 11.43 -14.67 -8.01
N GLN A 130 10.97 -15.06 -6.82
CA GLN A 130 9.57 -14.92 -6.41
C GLN A 130 9.15 -13.44 -6.30
N ILE A 131 10.01 -12.56 -5.79
CA ILE A 131 9.74 -11.11 -5.74
C ILE A 131 9.54 -10.55 -7.15
N GLU A 132 10.44 -10.86 -8.08
CA GLU A 132 10.40 -10.35 -9.46
C GLU A 132 9.22 -10.89 -10.27
N THR A 133 8.90 -12.18 -10.12
CA THR A 133 7.90 -12.85 -10.97
C THR A 133 6.48 -12.77 -10.42
N GLU A 134 6.32 -12.79 -9.10
CA GLU A 134 5.00 -12.91 -8.45
C GLU A 134 4.52 -11.59 -7.86
N ILE A 135 5.40 -10.87 -7.18
CA ILE A 135 5.02 -9.75 -6.31
C ILE A 135 5.08 -8.42 -7.08
N LYS A 136 6.24 -8.13 -7.69
CA LYS A 136 6.46 -6.87 -8.41
C LYS A 136 5.43 -6.61 -9.53
N PRO A 137 5.06 -7.57 -10.40
CA PRO A 137 4.12 -7.29 -11.49
C PRO A 137 2.73 -6.87 -11.01
N LYS A 138 2.33 -7.31 -9.81
CA LYS A 138 1.00 -7.03 -9.24
C LYS A 138 0.97 -5.76 -8.40
N TRP A 139 2.09 -5.39 -7.76
CA TRP A 139 2.16 -4.25 -6.84
C TRP A 139 3.07 -3.10 -7.31
N LYS A 140 3.55 -3.15 -8.56
CA LYS A 140 4.31 -2.06 -9.20
C LYS A 140 3.57 -0.73 -9.06
N GLY A 141 4.29 0.31 -8.66
CA GLY A 141 3.72 1.67 -8.50
C GLY A 141 2.71 1.85 -7.36
N ARG A 142 2.47 0.82 -6.51
CA ARG A 142 1.63 0.96 -5.32
C ARG A 142 2.47 1.32 -4.11
N ASP A 143 1.95 2.21 -3.27
CA ASP A 143 2.53 2.52 -1.96
C ASP A 143 2.35 1.31 -1.02
N ILE A 144 3.42 0.94 -0.30
CA ILE A 144 3.42 -0.16 0.67
C ILE A 144 2.34 0.01 1.74
N ARG A 145 2.04 1.24 2.16
CA ARG A 145 1.04 1.58 3.18
C ARG A 145 -0.40 1.39 2.67
N SER A 146 -0.59 1.38 1.36
CA SER A 146 -1.89 1.13 0.74
C SER A 146 -2.21 -0.36 0.56
N ILE A 147 -1.24 -1.25 0.85
CA ILE A 147 -1.42 -2.70 0.70
C ILE A 147 -2.30 -3.23 1.83
N THR A 148 -3.57 -3.49 1.51
CA THR A 148 -4.51 -4.12 2.45
C THR A 148 -4.39 -5.65 2.43
N ARG A 149 -4.96 -6.30 3.45
CA ARG A 149 -5.05 -7.78 3.50
C ARG A 149 -5.73 -8.37 2.26
N ARG A 150 -6.75 -7.70 1.72
CA ARG A 150 -7.47 -8.13 0.51
C ARG A 150 -6.53 -8.21 -0.69
N ASN A 151 -5.62 -7.25 -0.83
CA ASN A 151 -4.61 -7.27 -1.90
C ASN A 151 -3.68 -8.49 -1.76
N VAL A 152 -3.33 -8.85 -0.53
CA VAL A 152 -2.49 -10.03 -0.27
C VAL A 152 -3.24 -11.34 -0.53
N SER A 153 -4.49 -11.47 -0.05
CA SER A 153 -5.28 -12.69 -0.31
C SER A 153 -5.51 -12.89 -1.80
N SER A 154 -5.93 -11.85 -2.54
CA SER A 154 -6.14 -11.95 -3.99
C SER A 154 -4.88 -12.32 -4.76
N LEU A 155 -3.70 -11.87 -4.31
CA LEU A 155 -2.42 -12.29 -4.90
C LEU A 155 -2.18 -13.79 -4.66
N ILE A 156 -2.34 -14.25 -3.42
CA ILE A 156 -2.10 -15.64 -3.05
C ILE A 156 -3.10 -16.58 -3.72
N ASP A 157 -4.37 -16.22 -3.80
CA ASP A 157 -5.42 -17.01 -4.44
C ASP A 157 -5.13 -17.17 -5.94
N ALA A 158 -4.76 -16.08 -6.64
CA ALA A 158 -4.38 -16.16 -8.06
C ALA A 158 -3.15 -17.05 -8.32
N ILE A 159 -2.21 -17.11 -7.37
CA ILE A 159 -1.06 -18.03 -7.46
C ILE A 159 -1.48 -19.45 -7.09
N ALA A 160 -2.42 -19.62 -6.17
CA ALA A 160 -2.90 -20.91 -5.72
C ALA A 160 -3.64 -21.66 -6.84
N ASP A 161 -4.42 -20.95 -7.65
CA ASP A 161 -5.16 -21.53 -8.77
C ASP A 161 -4.25 -22.23 -9.79
N ARG A 162 -3.04 -21.68 -10.01
CA ARG A 162 -2.04 -22.24 -10.93
C ARG A 162 -1.00 -23.13 -10.25
N ALA A 163 -0.56 -22.77 -9.04
CA ALA A 163 0.58 -23.37 -8.36
C ALA A 163 0.43 -23.28 -6.82
N PRO A 164 -0.32 -24.20 -6.19
CA PRO A 164 -0.60 -24.17 -4.76
C PRO A 164 0.65 -24.18 -3.86
N THR A 165 1.69 -24.93 -4.26
CA THR A 165 2.96 -24.98 -3.50
C THR A 165 3.72 -23.66 -3.58
N LEU A 166 3.66 -22.98 -4.73
CA LEU A 166 4.28 -21.66 -4.91
C LEU A 166 3.56 -20.61 -4.06
N ALA A 167 2.22 -20.64 -4.02
CA ALA A 167 1.41 -19.75 -3.20
C ALA A 167 1.82 -19.80 -1.72
N ASN A 168 2.05 -21.00 -1.18
CA ASN A 168 2.53 -21.18 0.19
C ASN A 168 3.93 -20.60 0.42
N ARG A 169 4.83 -20.72 -0.55
CA ARG A 169 6.19 -20.15 -0.49
C ARG A 169 6.15 -18.62 -0.52
N VAL A 170 5.34 -18.05 -1.43
CA VAL A 170 5.16 -16.60 -1.54
C VAL A 170 4.50 -16.03 -0.29
N LEU A 171 3.50 -16.70 0.29
CA LEU A 171 2.88 -16.27 1.55
C LEU A 171 3.91 -16.26 2.71
N ALA A 172 4.78 -17.28 2.78
CA ALA A 172 5.85 -17.32 3.78
C ALA A 172 6.86 -16.18 3.59
N LEU A 173 7.20 -15.84 2.33
CA LEU A 173 8.06 -14.71 2.00
C LEU A 173 7.41 -13.37 2.38
N LEU A 174 6.14 -13.17 2.03
CA LEU A 174 5.39 -11.95 2.36
C LEU A 174 5.27 -11.74 3.86
N ARG A 175 5.09 -12.79 4.65
CA ARG A 175 5.13 -12.69 6.13
C ARG A 175 6.45 -12.14 6.64
N LYS A 176 7.58 -12.63 6.12
CA LYS A 176 8.92 -12.13 6.48
C LYS A 176 9.11 -10.68 6.04
N PHE A 177 8.65 -10.36 4.83
CA PHE A 177 8.72 -9.00 4.29
C PHE A 177 7.96 -7.99 5.16
N PHE A 178 6.68 -8.25 5.47
CA PHE A 178 5.90 -7.33 6.29
C PHE A 178 6.40 -7.24 7.74
N ALA A 179 6.88 -8.34 8.34
CA ALA A 179 7.52 -8.29 9.65
C ALA A 179 8.80 -7.44 9.65
N TRP A 180 9.58 -7.52 8.57
CA TRP A 180 10.78 -6.69 8.38
C TRP A 180 10.43 -5.21 8.17
N CYS A 181 9.30 -4.90 7.53
CA CYS A 181 8.77 -3.54 7.39
C CYS A 181 8.28 -2.98 8.74
N GLU A 182 7.61 -3.80 9.56
CA GLU A 182 7.18 -3.44 10.92
C GLU A 182 8.38 -3.14 11.83
N GLU A 183 9.42 -3.98 11.80
CA GLU A 183 10.66 -3.77 12.59
C GLU A 183 11.35 -2.42 12.29
N ARG A 184 11.07 -1.82 11.13
CA ARG A 184 11.69 -0.57 10.66
C ARG A 184 10.73 0.61 10.64
N ASP A 185 9.54 0.46 11.22
CA ASP A 185 8.47 1.47 11.21
C ASP A 185 8.15 2.00 9.80
N ILE A 186 8.31 1.16 8.77
CA ILE A 186 7.96 1.50 7.38
C ILE A 186 6.43 1.44 7.21
N VAL A 187 5.79 0.51 7.93
CA VAL A 187 4.34 0.30 7.96
C VAL A 187 3.89 0.23 9.43
N ASP A 188 2.82 0.95 9.77
CA ASP A 188 2.31 1.05 11.15
C ASP A 188 1.69 -0.28 11.66
N LEU A 189 1.13 -1.10 10.77
CA LEU A 189 0.57 -2.42 11.11
C LEU A 189 0.59 -3.35 9.89
N SER A 190 1.20 -4.53 10.03
CA SER A 190 1.21 -5.55 8.99
C SER A 190 -0.22 -6.02 8.68
N PRO A 191 -0.63 -6.04 7.40
CA PRO A 191 -1.94 -6.55 6.99
C PRO A 191 -2.11 -8.06 7.26
N LEU A 192 -1.02 -8.77 7.59
CA LEU A 192 -0.96 -10.21 7.82
C LEU A 192 -1.05 -10.65 9.29
N THR A 193 -1.37 -9.75 10.22
CA THR A 193 -1.56 -10.06 11.66
C THR A 193 -2.62 -11.14 11.92
N LYS A 194 -3.67 -11.23 11.09
CA LYS A 194 -4.66 -12.33 11.16
C LYS A 194 -4.26 -13.47 10.21
N ARG A 195 -4.34 -14.71 10.71
CA ARG A 195 -3.97 -15.93 9.98
C ARG A 195 -4.79 -16.07 8.70
N ILE A 196 -4.13 -15.93 7.55
CA ILE A 196 -4.66 -16.40 6.26
C ILE A 196 -4.47 -17.91 6.21
N THR A 197 -5.56 -18.65 6.01
CA THR A 197 -5.53 -20.09 5.81
C THR A 197 -4.87 -20.37 4.46
N PRO A 198 -3.72 -21.08 4.43
CA PRO A 198 -3.12 -21.45 3.16
C PRO A 198 -4.08 -22.33 2.36
N PRO A 199 -4.09 -22.24 1.02
CA PRO A 199 -4.87 -23.14 0.18
C PRO A 199 -4.44 -24.58 0.50
N ARG A 200 -5.34 -25.34 1.13
CA ARG A 200 -5.06 -26.71 1.57
C ARG A 200 -4.95 -27.56 0.31
N ARG A 201 -3.85 -28.31 0.15
CA ARG A 201 -3.73 -29.34 -0.88
C ARG A 201 -4.94 -30.28 -0.70
N ARG A 202 -5.84 -30.37 -1.70
CA ARG A 202 -6.82 -31.47 -1.72
C ARG A 202 -5.99 -32.75 -1.70
N ARG A 203 -6.06 -33.51 -0.61
CA ARG A 203 -5.52 -34.87 -0.61
C ARG A 203 -6.33 -35.59 -1.69
N ALA A 204 -5.66 -36.14 -2.71
CA ALA A 204 -6.31 -37.11 -3.56
C ALA A 204 -6.95 -38.14 -2.63
N GLY A 205 -8.26 -38.31 -2.73
CA GLY A 205 -8.96 -39.33 -1.98
C GLY A 205 -8.30 -40.67 -2.28
N ASN A 206 -8.17 -41.51 -1.25
CA ASN A 206 -7.76 -42.89 -1.43
C ASN A 206 -8.86 -43.64 -2.19
N GLU A 207 -9.00 -43.39 -3.49
CA GLU A 207 -9.64 -44.33 -4.40
C GLU A 207 -8.54 -45.30 -4.81
N SER A 208 -8.54 -46.44 -4.13
CA SER A 208 -7.98 -47.73 -4.55
C SER A 208 -7.12 -47.69 -5.82
N CYS A 209 -5.80 -47.60 -5.64
CA CYS A 209 -4.84 -48.00 -6.67
C CYS A 209 -5.02 -49.52 -6.88
N PRO A 210 -5.51 -50.00 -8.03
CA PRO A 210 -5.62 -51.43 -8.27
C PRO A 210 -4.22 -52.02 -8.26
N THR A 211 -4.03 -53.04 -7.44
CA THR A 211 -2.78 -53.76 -7.23
C THR A 211 -2.15 -54.22 -8.54
N MET A 212 -1.14 -53.51 -9.05
CA MET A 212 -0.14 -54.11 -9.94
C MET A 212 0.86 -54.90 -9.08
N LYS A 213 0.44 -56.09 -8.65
CA LYS A 213 1.36 -57.17 -8.25
C LYS A 213 1.40 -58.19 -9.38
N SER A 214 2.34 -58.05 -10.30
CA SER A 214 2.87 -59.18 -11.08
C SER A 214 4.14 -58.76 -11.83
N GLY A 215 5.26 -59.41 -11.51
CA GLY A 215 6.39 -59.52 -12.44
C GLY A 215 7.68 -58.76 -12.09
N CYS A 216 8.27 -58.98 -10.91
CA CYS A 216 9.71 -58.82 -10.73
C CYS A 216 10.29 -60.16 -10.24
N SER A 217 10.76 -60.98 -11.18
CA SER A 217 11.44 -62.24 -10.92
C SER A 217 12.76 -62.30 -11.70
N GLY A 218 13.88 -62.45 -10.96
CA GLY A 218 15.21 -62.90 -11.44
C GLY A 218 16.12 -61.78 -11.96
N LYS A 219 17.39 -61.63 -11.55
CA LYS A 219 18.38 -62.58 -11.00
C LYS A 219 19.40 -61.83 -10.12
N PRO A 220 20.08 -62.47 -9.15
CA PRO A 220 21.19 -61.87 -8.42
C PRO A 220 22.46 -61.82 -9.28
N ALA A 221 23.12 -60.66 -9.30
CA ALA A 221 24.42 -60.48 -9.95
C ALA A 221 25.51 -61.18 -9.14
N THR A 222 26.12 -62.21 -9.72
CA THR A 222 27.32 -62.88 -9.23
C THR A 222 28.53 -61.93 -9.33
N ARG A 223 29.13 -61.58 -8.19
CA ARG A 223 30.46 -60.93 -8.11
C ARG A 223 31.53 -61.97 -8.43
N SER A 224 32.17 -61.88 -9.59
CA SER A 224 33.41 -62.59 -9.90
C SER A 224 34.60 -61.88 -9.25
N ALA A 225 35.29 -62.56 -8.34
CA ALA A 225 36.61 -62.17 -7.85
C ALA A 225 37.67 -62.49 -8.92
N GLY A 226 38.46 -61.49 -9.33
CA GLY A 226 39.64 -61.67 -10.16
C GLY A 226 40.90 -61.90 -9.30
N PRO A 227 41.91 -62.63 -9.80
CA PRO A 227 42.97 -63.20 -8.98
C PRO A 227 44.11 -62.21 -8.67
N LEU A 228 44.69 -62.38 -7.48
CA LEU A 228 45.99 -61.84 -7.08
C LEU A 228 47.10 -62.43 -7.96
N ALA A 229 47.84 -61.56 -8.65
CA ALA A 229 49.12 -61.91 -9.27
C ALA A 229 50.26 -61.60 -8.29
N ARG A 230 51.29 -62.45 -8.39
CA ARG A 230 52.46 -62.67 -7.53
C ARG A 230 53.31 -61.45 -7.20
#